data_AF-A0A916YJL8-F1
#
_entry.id   AF-A0A916YJL8-F1
#
_cell.length_a   1.000
_cell.length_b   1.000
_cell.length_c   1.000
_cell.angle_alpha   90.00
_cell.angle_beta   90.00
_cell.angle_gamma   90.00
#
_symmetry.space_group_name_H-M   'P 1'
#
loop_
_entity.id
_entity.type
_entity.pdbx_description
1 polymer ?
#
loop_
_entity_poly.entity_id
_entity_poly.type
_entity_poly.pdbx_seq_one_letter_code
_entity_poly.pdbx_strand_id
1 'polypeptide(L)' 'MELYQAQTFTAPFLFTGGIEGPACDRAGNIYAVNYSTQGTIGIVSPEGQGRVFIELPGGSVGNEIRFGSRGEM' A
#
# COMPACT_ATOMS: atom_id res chain seq x y z
N MET A 1 3.96 -6.87 29.37
CA MET A 1 3.95 -6.95 27.89
C MET A 1 3.99 -5.54 27.38
N GLU A 2 4.98 -5.19 26.57
CA GLU A 2 4.91 -3.94 25.81
C GLU A 2 3.97 -4.16 24.62
N LEU A 3 2.96 -3.32 24.52
CA LEU A 3 2.02 -3.29 23.40
C LEU A 3 2.35 -2.09 22.51
N TYR A 4 2.03 -2.20 21.22
CA TYR A 4 2.17 -1.10 20.25
C TYR A 4 3.61 -0.70 19.90
N GLN A 5 4.57 -1.63 19.95
CA GLN A 5 5.90 -1.39 19.42
C GLN A 5 5.87 -1.36 17.89
N ALA A 6 6.34 -0.26 17.31
CA ALA A 6 6.57 -0.17 15.87
C ALA A 6 7.81 -0.98 15.49
N GLN A 7 7.73 -1.72 14.39
CA GLN A 7 8.84 -2.43 13.79
C GLN A 7 8.82 -2.23 12.28
N THR A 8 9.97 -2.41 11.64
CA THR A 8 10.07 -2.41 10.19
C THR A 8 9.18 -3.51 9.63
N PHE A 9 8.21 -3.12 8.79
CA PHE A 9 7.24 -4.05 8.24
C PHE A 9 7.62 -4.58 6.86
N THR A 10 8.26 -3.76 6.03
CA THR A 10 8.66 -4.12 4.68
C THR A 10 10.16 -3.93 4.49
N ALA A 11 10.71 -4.53 3.43
CA ALA A 11 12.03 -4.13 2.94
C ALA A 11 12.06 -2.62 2.63
N PRO A 12 13.21 -1.94 2.77
CA PRO A 12 13.32 -0.54 2.43
C PRO A 12 13.18 -0.33 0.91
N PHE A 13 12.71 0.86 0.52
CA PHE A 13 12.64 1.30 -0.89
C PHE A 13 11.74 0.47 -1.81
N LEU A 14 10.80 -0.31 -1.26
CA LEU A 14 9.76 -0.97 -2.09
C LEU A 14 8.83 0.03 -2.78
N PHE A 15 8.66 1.21 -2.21
CA PHE A 15 7.91 2.30 -2.80
C PHE A 15 8.86 3.41 -3.25
N THR A 16 8.40 4.19 -4.23
CA THR A 16 9.09 5.42 -4.63
C THR A 16 8.99 6.48 -3.53
N GLY A 17 9.71 7.59 -3.69
CA GLY A 17 9.59 8.75 -2.81
C GLY A 17 8.20 9.42 -2.81
N GLY A 18 7.30 9.05 -3.74
CA GLY A 18 5.93 9.55 -3.81
C GLY A 18 4.90 8.68 -3.09
N ILE A 19 5.31 7.76 -2.21
CA ILE A 19 4.38 6.93 -1.44
C ILE A 19 3.43 7.78 -0.60
N GLU A 20 2.13 7.57 -0.75
CA GLU A 20 1.09 8.20 0.08
C GLU A 20 -0.11 7.25 0.27
N GLY A 21 -1.05 7.68 1.12
CA GLY A 21 -2.40 7.13 1.15
C GLY A 21 -2.56 5.65 1.51
N PRO A 22 -1.85 5.09 2.52
CA PRO A 22 -2.00 3.69 2.86
C PRO A 22 -3.41 3.38 3.37
N ALA A 23 -3.99 2.26 2.92
CA ALA A 23 -5.25 1.73 3.40
C ALA A 23 -5.15 0.22 3.64
N CYS A 24 -5.90 -0.31 4.61
CA CYS A 24 -5.87 -1.71 4.98
C CYS A 24 -7.20 -2.38 4.64
N ASP A 25 -7.16 -3.53 3.96
CA ASP A 25 -8.37 -4.34 3.74
C ASP A 25 -8.70 -5.23 4.95
N ARG A 26 -9.83 -5.95 4.89
CA ARG A 26 -10.28 -6.84 5.97
C ARG A 26 -9.37 -8.04 6.20
N ALA A 27 -8.52 -8.40 5.23
CA ALA A 27 -7.56 -9.49 5.35
C ALA A 27 -6.22 -9.02 5.93
N GLY A 28 -6.06 -7.72 6.22
CA GLY A 28 -4.83 -7.16 6.77
C GLY A 28 -3.80 -6.78 5.71
N ASN A 29 -4.16 -6.78 4.42
CA ASN A 29 -3.26 -6.29 3.39
C ASN A 29 -3.23 -4.76 3.38
N ILE A 30 -2.04 -4.19 3.24
CA ILE A 30 -1.83 -2.75 3.11
C ILE A 30 -1.67 -2.38 1.64
N TYR A 31 -2.44 -1.42 1.17
CA TYR A 31 -2.34 -0.84 -0.15
C TYR A 31 -1.83 0.58 -0.03
N ALA A 32 -0.90 0.98 -0.89
CA ALA A 32 -0.44 2.36 -0.98
C ALA A 32 -0.01 2.69 -2.42
N VAL A 33 -0.01 3.97 -2.78
CA VAL A 33 0.34 4.40 -4.13
C VAL A 33 1.85 4.41 -4.35
N ASN A 34 2.24 4.38 -5.63
CA ASN A 34 3.60 4.52 -6.13
C ASN A 34 4.56 3.43 -5.62
N TYR A 35 4.11 2.18 -5.68
CA TYR A 35 4.92 0.98 -5.40
C TYR A 35 5.83 0.63 -6.57
N SER A 36 7.13 0.47 -6.33
CA SER A 36 8.18 0.28 -7.35
C SER A 36 8.35 1.45 -8.32
N THR A 37 7.30 1.93 -8.98
CA THR A 37 7.27 3.05 -9.92
C THR A 37 6.11 4.00 -9.62
N GLN A 38 6.20 5.26 -10.06
CA GLN A 38 5.07 6.20 -9.94
C GLN A 38 3.91 5.74 -10.83
N GLY A 39 2.69 5.98 -10.37
CA GLY A 39 1.46 5.61 -11.08
C GLY A 39 1.02 4.16 -10.87
N THR A 40 1.59 3.45 -9.89
CA THR A 40 1.10 2.12 -9.49
C THR A 40 0.42 2.16 -8.13
N ILE A 41 -0.34 1.12 -7.81
CA ILE A 41 -0.73 0.80 -6.43
C ILE A 41 -0.03 -0.50 -6.06
N GLY A 42 0.62 -0.52 -4.90
CA GLY A 42 1.17 -1.73 -4.30
C GLY A 42 0.19 -2.38 -3.36
N ILE A 43 0.31 -3.69 -3.19
CA ILE A 43 -0.31 -4.46 -2.11
C ILE A 43 0.80 -5.15 -1.31
N VAL A 44 0.74 -5.03 0.01
CA VAL A 44 1.64 -5.66 0.97
C VAL A 44 0.81 -6.60 1.85
N SER A 45 1.20 -7.86 1.88
CA SER A 45 0.58 -8.90 2.73
C SER A 45 0.84 -8.67 4.23
N PRO A 46 0.10 -9.32 5.14
CA PRO A 46 0.38 -9.31 6.58
C PRO A 46 1.80 -9.76 6.95
N GLU A 47 2.46 -10.52 6.07
CA GLU A 47 3.84 -10.97 6.20
C GLU A 47 4.88 -9.95 5.70
N GLY A 48 4.45 -8.76 5.27
CA GLY A 48 5.34 -7.68 4.80
C GLY A 48 5.82 -7.85 3.36
N GLN A 49 5.28 -8.82 2.61
CA GLN A 49 5.66 -9.08 1.22
C GLN A 49 4.81 -8.24 0.27
N GLY A 50 5.47 -7.40 -0.54
CA GLY A 50 4.86 -6.46 -1.47
C GLY A 50 4.89 -6.91 -2.92
N ARG A 51 3.89 -6.48 -3.70
CA ARG A 51 3.88 -6.57 -5.17
C ARG A 51 3.04 -5.44 -5.78
N VAL A 52 3.21 -5.21 -7.09
CA VAL A 52 2.28 -4.35 -7.85
C VAL A 52 0.89 -4.99 -7.82
N PHE A 53 -0.10 -4.20 -7.42
CA PHE A 53 -1.51 -4.57 -7.46
C PHE A 53 -2.13 -4.13 -8.79
N ILE A 54 -1.94 -2.87 -9.17
CA ILE A 54 -2.42 -2.31 -10.44
C ILE A 54 -1.52 -1.15 -10.91
N GLU A 55 -1.45 -0.97 -12.22
CA GLU A 55 -0.91 0.24 -12.85
C GLU A 55 -2.08 1.16 -13.22
N LEU A 56 -1.98 2.43 -12.83
CA LEU A 56 -3.04 3.41 -13.07
C LEU A 56 -3.02 3.86 -14.54
N PRO A 57 -4.20 4.07 -15.14
CA PRO A 57 -4.29 4.40 -16.56
C PRO A 57 -3.75 5.81 -16.84
N GLY A 58 -3.28 6.02 -18.08
CA GLY A 58 -2.97 7.36 -18.60
C GLY A 58 -1.81 8.08 -17.90
N GLY A 59 -0.93 7.35 -17.22
CA GLY A 59 0.17 7.95 -16.45
C GLY A 59 -0.31 8.76 -15.24
N SER A 60 -1.54 8.51 -14.78
CA SER A 60 -2.08 9.15 -13.58
C SER A 60 -1.34 8.68 -12.33
N VAL A 61 -1.31 9.55 -11.31
CA VAL A 61 -0.67 9.28 -10.03
C VAL A 61 -1.74 9.38 -8.95
N GLY A 62 -1.94 8.27 -8.23
CA GLY A 62 -2.83 8.25 -7.08
C GLY A 62 -2.25 9.05 -5.91
N ASN A 63 -3.12 9.45 -4.99
CA ASN A 63 -2.72 10.10 -3.74
C ASN A 63 -3.20 9.26 -2.55
N GLU A 64 -4.50 8.97 -2.49
CA GLU A 64 -5.14 8.25 -1.38
C GLU A 64 -5.90 7.01 -1.84
N ILE A 65 -5.98 6.02 -0.95
CA ILE A 65 -6.84 4.84 -1.07
C ILE A 65 -7.84 4.84 0.09
N ARG A 66 -9.10 4.52 -0.21
CA ARG A 66 -10.15 4.31 0.79
C ARG A 66 -10.87 3.02 0.47
N PHE A 67 -11.31 2.33 1.51
CA PHE A 67 -12.24 1.21 1.35
C PHE A 67 -13.62 1.64 1.83
N GLY A 68 -14.63 1.41 0.99
CA GLY A 68 -16.04 1.53 1.36
C GLY A 68 -16.45 0.44 2.36
N SER A 69 -17.62 0.62 2.97
CA SER A 69 -18.11 -0.29 4.02
C SER A 69 -18.39 -1.71 3.52
N ARG A 70 -18.55 -1.90 2.20
CA ARG A 70 -18.72 -3.22 1.57
C ARG A 70 -17.38 -3.81 1.11
N GLY A 71 -16.27 -3.12 1.35
CA GLY A 71 -14.94 -3.56 0.94
C GLY A 71 -14.59 -3.21 -0.50
N GLU A 72 -15.37 -2.35 -1.16
CA GLU A 72 -14.97 -1.74 -2.41
C GLU A 72 -13.79 -0.79 -2.19
N MET A 73 -12.81 -0.83 -3.09
CA MET A 73 -11.75 0.18 -3.19
C MET A 73 -12.18 1.25 -4.19
#